data_AF-A9NV61-F1
#
_entry.id   AF-A9NV61-F1
#
_cell.length_a   1.000
_cell.length_b   1.000
_cell.length_c   1.000
_cell.angle_alpha   90.00
_cell.angle_beta   90.00
_cell.angle_gamma   90.00
#
_symmetry.space_group_name_H-M   'P 1'
#
loop_
_entity.id
_entity.type
_entity.pdbx_description
1 polymer ?
#
loop_
_entity_poly.entity_id
_entity_poly.type
_entity_poly.pdbx_seq_one_letter_code
_entity_poly.pdbx_strand_id
1 'polypeptide(L)'
;MAATVVPGTTCLDGQWVGLARKIPTNTQIGLPALFSQCPFSTVKSGGGKVVRMAAVSVEKKKYTTQKSQEIFTAAKELMPGGVNSPVRAFNSVGGQPIVFDSVKGSHAWDVDGNEYIDYVGTWGPAIIGHADDKVNAALIEALKKGTSFGAPCFAENVLAEMVIKAVPSIEMVRFVNSGTEACMGMLRVARAFTCRGKIIKFEGCYHGHADPFLVKAGSGVANLGLPDFSWGPQSCHIRNSYSTLQ
;
A
#
# COMPACT_ATOMS: atom_id res chain seq x y z
N MET A 1 5.32 5.85 0.31
CA MET A 1 5.72 6.13 1.71
C MET A 1 4.59 5.64 2.60
N ALA A 2 4.89 4.84 3.62
CA ALA A 2 3.87 4.40 4.57
C ALA A 2 3.93 5.31 5.80
N ALA A 3 2.81 5.47 6.47
CA ALA A 3 2.71 6.35 7.62
C ALA A 3 2.04 5.66 8.79
N THR A 4 2.54 5.92 9.99
CA THR A 4 1.94 5.52 11.26
C THR A 4 1.15 6.68 11.82
N VAL A 5 -0.12 6.45 12.14
CA VAL A 5 -0.93 7.40 12.90
C VAL A 5 -0.44 7.37 14.34
N VAL A 6 -0.02 8.53 14.84
CA VAL A 6 0.36 8.67 16.25
C VAL A 6 -0.71 9.54 16.89
N PRO A 7 -1.47 9.05 17.88
CA PRO A 7 -2.35 9.91 18.66
C PRO A 7 -1.50 11.00 19.34
N GLY A 8 -1.93 12.25 19.24
CA GLY A 8 -1.17 13.38 19.79
C GLY A 8 -1.21 13.41 21.32
N THR A 9 -0.28 12.72 21.99
CA THR A 9 -0.13 12.81 23.45
C THR A 9 1.32 12.66 23.90
N THR A 10 1.82 13.65 24.66
CA THR A 10 3.10 13.57 25.40
C THR A 10 2.81 13.14 26.84
N CYS A 11 3.60 12.19 27.36
CA CYS A 11 3.50 11.71 28.74
C CYS A 11 4.40 12.55 29.66
N LEU A 12 3.81 13.32 30.56
CA LEU A 12 4.45 13.83 31.78
C LEU A 12 3.67 13.26 32.97
N ASP A 13 4.39 12.61 33.89
CA ASP A 13 3.92 12.20 35.22
C ASP A 13 2.66 11.32 35.29
N GLY A 14 2.46 10.42 34.32
CA GLY A 14 1.45 9.36 34.42
C GLY A 14 0.00 9.84 34.41
N GLN A 15 -0.25 11.11 34.04
CA GLN A 15 -1.58 11.65 33.81
C GLN A 15 -1.73 12.11 32.36
N TRP A 16 -2.75 11.58 31.67
CA TRP A 16 -3.09 12.00 30.32
C TRP A 16 -3.83 13.33 30.37
N VAL A 17 -3.16 14.42 29.97
CA VAL A 17 -3.78 15.75 29.86
C VAL A 17 -4.01 16.05 28.38
N GLY A 18 -5.27 16.05 27.95
CA GLY A 18 -5.64 16.39 26.57
C GLY A 18 -5.51 17.90 26.32
N LEU A 19 -4.64 18.29 25.40
CA LEU A 19 -4.59 19.67 24.91
C LEU A 19 -5.66 19.85 23.82
N ALA A 20 -6.91 20.05 24.24
CA ALA A 20 -7.97 20.47 23.35
C ALA A 20 -7.68 21.89 22.83
N ARG A 21 -7.20 22.03 21.59
CA ARG A 21 -7.22 23.33 20.92
C ARG A 21 -8.68 23.66 20.57
N LYS A 22 -9.24 24.66 21.26
CA LYS A 22 -10.49 25.32 20.93
C LYS A 22 -10.40 25.87 19.49
N ILE A 23 -11.17 25.29 18.57
CA ILE A 23 -11.43 25.88 17.25
C ILE A 23 -12.44 27.03 17.46
N PRO A 24 -12.17 28.27 17.03
CA PRO A 24 -13.14 29.36 17.15
C PRO A 24 -14.34 29.09 16.24
N THR A 25 -15.52 28.92 16.84
CA THR A 25 -16.81 28.88 16.17
C THR A 25 -17.30 30.31 15.91
N ASN A 26 -16.97 30.92 14.78
CA ASN A 26 -17.84 31.95 14.18
C ASN A 26 -17.41 32.34 12.75
N THR A 27 -18.06 31.77 11.74
CA THR A 27 -18.36 32.51 10.50
C THR A 27 -19.59 31.88 9.87
N GLN A 28 -20.73 32.55 10.02
CA GLN A 28 -21.92 32.21 9.26
C GLN A 28 -21.66 32.54 7.79
N ILE A 29 -21.69 31.52 6.93
CA ILE A 29 -21.82 31.70 5.49
C ILE A 29 -23.10 30.95 5.11
N GLY A 30 -24.15 31.72 4.80
CA GLY A 30 -25.45 31.18 4.39
C GLY A 30 -25.34 30.44 3.07
N LEU A 31 -25.80 29.19 3.04
CA LEU A 31 -26.09 28.47 1.80
C LEU A 31 -27.56 28.68 1.43
N PRO A 32 -27.90 29.08 0.20
CA PRO A 32 -29.27 29.06 -0.26
C PRO A 32 -29.74 27.61 -0.46
N ALA A 33 -30.93 27.32 0.05
CA ALA A 33 -31.65 26.09 -0.20
C ALA A 33 -32.11 26.03 -1.67
N LEU A 34 -31.44 25.19 -2.46
CA LEU A 34 -31.86 24.83 -3.83
C LEU A 34 -31.72 23.32 -4.03
N PHE A 35 -32.52 22.57 -3.28
CA PHE A 35 -32.92 21.20 -3.65
C PHE A 35 -34.43 21.12 -3.58
N SER A 36 -35.08 21.67 -4.61
CA SER A 36 -36.50 21.49 -4.87
C SER A 36 -36.66 21.31 -6.37
N GLN A 37 -37.18 20.12 -6.74
CA GLN A 37 -37.80 19.79 -8.01
C GLN A 37 -36.88 19.49 -9.20
N CYS A 38 -36.53 18.21 -9.36
CA CYS A 38 -36.35 17.62 -10.70
C CYS A 38 -37.65 16.89 -11.08
N PRO A 39 -38.31 17.20 -12.20
CA PRO A 39 -39.48 16.47 -12.64
C PRO A 39 -39.04 15.10 -13.20
N PHE A 40 -39.68 14.04 -12.71
CA PHE A 40 -39.55 12.70 -13.26
C PHE A 40 -40.27 12.65 -14.62
N SER A 41 -39.57 12.94 -15.71
CA SER A 41 -40.12 12.76 -17.06
C SER A 41 -39.99 11.29 -17.47
N THR A 42 -41.13 10.66 -17.77
CA THR A 42 -41.23 9.30 -18.30
C THR A 42 -40.52 9.22 -19.66
N VAL A 43 -39.44 8.44 -19.76
CA VAL A 43 -38.76 8.18 -21.04
C VAL A 43 -39.63 7.22 -21.86
N LYS A 44 -40.07 7.67 -23.04
CA LYS A 44 -40.74 6.80 -24.03
C LYS A 44 -39.73 5.82 -24.62
N SER A 45 -40.11 4.54 -24.62
CA SER A 45 -39.44 3.44 -25.33
C SER A 45 -39.29 3.76 -26.82
N GLY A 46 -38.07 4.06 -27.26
CA GLY A 46 -37.67 4.21 -28.65
C GLY A 46 -36.86 3.00 -29.11
N GLY A 47 -37.24 2.43 -30.25
CA GLY A 47 -36.73 1.17 -30.80
C GLY A 47 -35.19 1.04 -30.78
N GLY A 48 -34.73 -0.07 -30.21
CA GLY A 48 -33.32 -0.38 -30.06
C GLY A 48 -32.62 -0.58 -31.41
N LYS A 49 -31.67 0.30 -31.72
CA LYS A 49 -30.64 0.02 -32.72
C LYS A 49 -29.71 -1.05 -32.15
N VAL A 50 -29.70 -2.22 -32.77
CA VAL A 50 -28.72 -3.28 -32.49
C VAL A 50 -27.35 -2.76 -32.91
N VAL A 51 -26.51 -2.42 -31.95
CA VAL A 51 -25.09 -2.12 -32.20
C VAL A 51 -24.39 -3.45 -32.47
N ARG A 52 -24.03 -3.71 -33.73
CA ARG A 52 -23.19 -4.84 -34.10
C ARG A 52 -21.78 -4.59 -33.53
N MET A 53 -21.37 -5.38 -32.54
CA MET A 53 -19.96 -5.44 -32.13
C MET A 53 -19.19 -6.09 -33.27
N ALA A 54 -18.31 -5.33 -33.92
CA ALA A 54 -17.37 -5.90 -34.87
C ALA A 54 -16.33 -6.72 -34.09
N ALA A 55 -16.21 -8.00 -34.42
CA ALA A 55 -15.12 -8.83 -33.92
C ALA A 55 -13.80 -8.28 -34.48
N VAL A 56 -13.01 -7.62 -33.63
CA VAL A 56 -11.63 -7.26 -33.96
C VAL A 56 -10.83 -8.55 -33.88
N SER A 57 -10.28 -8.99 -35.01
CA SER A 57 -9.31 -10.07 -35.06
C SER A 57 -8.06 -9.64 -34.29
N VAL A 58 -7.85 -10.24 -33.12
CA VAL A 58 -6.62 -10.04 -32.34
C VAL A 58 -5.54 -10.88 -32.99
N GLU A 59 -4.62 -10.25 -33.72
CA GLU A 59 -3.39 -10.91 -34.13
C GLU A 59 -2.65 -11.39 -32.88
N LYS A 60 -2.36 -12.70 -32.81
CA LYS A 60 -1.59 -13.27 -31.71
C LYS A 60 -0.16 -12.75 -31.79
N LYS A 61 0.13 -11.69 -31.02
CA LYS A 61 1.50 -11.21 -30.81
C LYS A 61 2.32 -12.36 -30.22
N LYS A 62 3.40 -12.75 -30.92
CA LYS A 62 4.33 -13.78 -30.45
C LYS A 62 5.28 -13.12 -29.47
N TYR A 63 5.18 -13.47 -28.19
CA TYR A 63 6.10 -13.02 -27.16
C TYR A 63 7.39 -13.83 -27.21
N THR A 64 8.53 -13.15 -27.10
CA THR A 64 9.85 -13.77 -26.91
C THR A 64 10.35 -13.39 -25.53
N THR A 65 10.84 -14.33 -24.72
CA THR A 65 11.28 -14.06 -23.33
C THR A 65 12.68 -14.62 -23.06
N GLN A 66 13.54 -14.63 -24.08
CA GLN A 66 14.86 -15.28 -24.01
C GLN A 66 15.81 -14.51 -23.10
N LYS A 67 15.88 -13.18 -23.25
CA LYS A 67 16.73 -12.32 -22.41
C LYS A 67 16.26 -12.34 -20.96
N SER A 68 14.94 -12.28 -20.75
CA SER A 68 14.37 -12.43 -19.40
C SER A 68 14.82 -13.71 -18.72
N GLN A 69 14.83 -14.83 -19.46
CA GLN A 69 15.26 -16.13 -18.94
C GLN A 69 16.77 -16.19 -18.64
N GLU A 70 17.61 -15.61 -19.50
CA GLU A 70 19.05 -15.52 -19.27
C GLU A 70 19.37 -14.70 -18.01
N ILE A 71 18.78 -13.51 -17.89
CA ILE A 71 18.96 -12.63 -16.74
C ILE A 71 18.48 -13.31 -15.45
N PHE A 72 17.30 -13.94 -15.47
CA PHE A 72 16.76 -14.61 -14.30
C PHE A 72 17.57 -15.84 -13.89
N THR A 73 18.15 -16.55 -14.86
CA THR A 73 19.06 -17.67 -14.58
C THR A 73 20.29 -17.19 -13.83
N ALA A 74 20.91 -16.09 -14.26
CA ALA A 74 22.01 -15.48 -13.51
C ALA A 74 21.56 -14.97 -12.13
N ALA A 75 20.37 -14.39 -12.03
CA ALA A 75 19.85 -13.85 -10.77
C ALA A 75 19.69 -14.92 -9.67
N LYS A 76 19.36 -16.16 -10.01
CA LYS A 76 19.21 -17.27 -9.05
C LYS A 76 20.51 -17.64 -8.33
N GLU A 77 21.65 -17.37 -8.96
CA GLU A 77 22.97 -17.56 -8.33
C GLU A 77 23.33 -16.42 -7.37
N LEU A 78 22.63 -15.28 -7.45
CA LEU A 78 22.94 -14.05 -6.72
C LEU A 78 21.96 -13.79 -5.56
N MET A 79 20.69 -14.14 -5.76
CA MET A 79 19.60 -13.85 -4.83
C MET A 79 18.78 -15.12 -4.56
N PRO A 80 18.29 -15.34 -3.33
CA PRO A 80 17.41 -16.45 -3.01
C PRO A 80 16.18 -16.46 -3.94
N GLY A 81 16.03 -17.52 -4.74
CA GLY A 81 14.96 -17.63 -5.72
C GLY A 81 15.03 -16.61 -6.86
N GLY A 82 16.17 -15.93 -7.04
CA GLY A 82 16.40 -14.92 -8.08
C GLY A 82 15.66 -13.60 -7.89
N VAL A 83 15.06 -13.34 -6.72
CA VAL A 83 14.17 -12.20 -6.50
C VAL A 83 14.32 -11.56 -5.11
N ASN A 84 14.01 -10.26 -5.02
CA ASN A 84 13.95 -9.52 -3.75
C ASN A 84 12.55 -9.52 -3.11
N SER A 85 11.57 -10.17 -3.74
CA SER A 85 10.22 -10.36 -3.20
C SER A 85 9.62 -11.66 -3.75
N PRO A 86 9.14 -12.59 -2.90
CA PRO A 86 8.77 -13.95 -3.33
C PRO A 86 7.75 -14.01 -4.47
N VAL A 87 6.77 -13.09 -4.49
CA VAL A 87 5.72 -13.06 -5.53
C VAL A 87 6.31 -12.84 -6.94
N ARG A 88 7.49 -12.21 -7.04
CA ARG A 88 8.14 -11.92 -8.32
C ARG A 88 8.76 -13.16 -8.96
N ALA A 89 8.87 -14.28 -8.25
CA ALA A 89 9.41 -15.54 -8.79
C ALA A 89 8.39 -16.31 -9.64
N PHE A 90 7.14 -15.84 -9.74
CA PHE A 90 6.06 -16.44 -10.56
C PHE A 90 5.67 -17.88 -10.15
N ASN A 91 6.13 -18.37 -9.00
CA ASN A 91 5.83 -19.72 -8.49
C ASN A 91 4.32 -20.04 -8.43
N SER A 92 3.46 -19.03 -8.21
CA SER A 92 2.00 -19.22 -8.14
C SER A 92 1.30 -19.32 -9.49
N VAL A 93 1.92 -18.81 -10.56
CA VAL A 93 1.34 -18.80 -11.92
C VAL A 93 2.09 -19.73 -12.88
N GLY A 94 3.22 -20.29 -12.44
CA GLY A 94 4.13 -21.07 -13.26
C GLY A 94 4.94 -20.21 -14.23
N GLY A 95 5.81 -20.86 -15.00
CA GLY A 95 6.67 -20.18 -15.97
C GLY A 95 7.89 -19.50 -15.34
N GLN A 96 8.50 -18.59 -16.09
CA GLN A 96 9.65 -17.79 -15.67
C GLN A 96 9.24 -16.33 -15.49
N PRO A 97 9.81 -15.60 -14.52
CA PRO A 97 9.60 -14.17 -14.37
C PRO A 97 10.00 -13.38 -15.63
N ILE A 98 9.20 -12.35 -15.93
CA ILE A 98 9.51 -11.37 -16.98
C ILE A 98 10.37 -10.26 -16.38
N VAL A 99 11.48 -9.93 -17.05
CA VAL A 99 12.38 -8.86 -16.61
C VAL A 99 11.97 -7.57 -17.32
N PHE A 100 11.42 -6.63 -16.56
CA PHE A 100 10.98 -5.34 -17.10
C PHE A 100 12.13 -4.34 -17.22
N ASP A 101 12.12 -3.57 -18.30
CA ASP A 101 13.11 -2.52 -18.60
C ASP A 101 12.54 -1.13 -18.28
N SER A 102 11.35 -0.83 -18.79
CA SER A 102 10.76 0.51 -18.71
C SER A 102 9.25 0.49 -18.56
N VAL A 103 8.71 1.60 -18.05
CA VAL A 103 7.27 1.79 -17.78
C VAL A 103 6.86 3.24 -18.07
N LYS A 104 5.67 3.46 -18.62
CA LYS A 104 5.10 4.79 -18.91
C LYS A 104 3.59 4.71 -19.04
N GLY A 105 2.87 5.61 -18.36
CA GLY A 105 1.41 5.60 -18.37
C GLY A 105 0.87 4.26 -17.86
N SER A 106 0.03 3.61 -18.66
CA SER A 106 -0.53 2.28 -18.36
C SER A 106 0.28 1.12 -18.94
N HIS A 107 1.49 1.36 -19.45
CA HIS A 107 2.27 0.37 -20.20
C HIS A 107 3.60 0.04 -19.51
N ALA A 108 4.02 -1.21 -19.70
CA ALA A 108 5.32 -1.73 -19.29
C ALA A 108 5.99 -2.44 -20.47
N TRP A 109 7.30 -2.28 -20.59
CA TRP A 109 8.12 -2.94 -21.61
C TRP A 109 9.16 -3.82 -20.95
N ASP A 110 9.31 -5.04 -21.45
CA ASP A 110 10.34 -5.96 -20.98
C ASP A 110 11.65 -5.82 -21.77
N VAL A 111 12.71 -6.47 -21.27
CA VAL A 111 14.05 -6.48 -21.90
C VAL A 111 14.07 -7.15 -23.28
N ASP A 112 13.05 -7.94 -23.59
CA ASP A 112 12.86 -8.61 -24.87
C ASP A 112 12.09 -7.73 -25.89
N GLY A 113 11.63 -6.54 -25.47
CA GLY A 113 10.91 -5.57 -26.30
C GLY A 113 9.40 -5.84 -26.40
N ASN A 114 8.87 -6.74 -25.57
CA ASN A 114 7.43 -6.95 -25.48
C ASN A 114 6.80 -5.80 -24.71
N GLU A 115 5.56 -5.49 -25.06
CA GLU A 115 4.76 -4.43 -24.45
C GLU A 115 3.54 -5.04 -23.79
N TYR A 116 3.23 -4.57 -22.58
CA TYR A 116 2.15 -5.03 -21.74
C TYR A 116 1.30 -3.85 -21.27
N ILE A 117 -0.02 -4.03 -21.25
CA ILE A 117 -0.91 -3.17 -20.47
C ILE A 117 -0.77 -3.61 -19.01
N ASP A 118 -0.28 -2.71 -18.15
CA ASP A 118 0.06 -3.04 -16.77
C ASP A 118 -1.14 -2.82 -15.82
N TYR A 119 -1.66 -3.92 -15.28
CA TYR A 119 -2.66 -3.92 -14.21
C TYR A 119 -2.06 -4.18 -12.83
N VAL A 120 -0.75 -4.39 -12.72
CA VAL A 120 -0.04 -4.51 -11.43
C VAL A 120 0.23 -3.12 -10.85
N GLY A 121 0.62 -2.15 -11.68
CA GLY A 121 0.78 -0.75 -11.26
C GLY A 121 1.75 -0.59 -10.11
N THR A 122 2.87 -1.34 -10.15
CA THR A 122 3.87 -1.46 -9.05
C THR A 122 3.26 -1.81 -7.68
N TRP A 123 2.17 -2.59 -7.68
CA TRP A 123 1.40 -2.95 -6.48
C TRP A 123 0.66 -1.78 -5.83
N GLY A 124 0.28 -0.76 -6.61
CA GLY A 124 -0.56 0.36 -6.18
C GLY A 124 -0.01 1.78 -6.43
N PRO A 125 1.28 2.10 -6.19
CA PRO A 125 1.82 3.45 -6.31
C PRO A 125 1.60 4.15 -7.65
N ALA A 126 1.52 3.41 -8.77
CA ALA A 126 1.35 3.99 -10.11
C ALA A 126 -0.11 4.34 -10.46
N ILE A 127 -0.87 4.87 -9.50
CA ILE A 127 -2.31 5.18 -9.69
C ILE A 127 -2.57 6.25 -10.76
N ILE A 128 -1.65 7.20 -10.94
CA ILE A 128 -1.72 8.24 -11.99
C ILE A 128 -1.00 7.81 -13.28
N GLY A 129 -0.58 6.54 -13.37
CA GLY A 129 0.28 6.03 -14.43
C GLY A 129 1.78 6.09 -14.06
N HIS A 130 2.56 5.23 -14.70
CA HIS A 130 4.00 5.15 -14.53
C HIS A 130 4.72 6.34 -15.15
N ALA A 131 5.84 6.74 -14.52
CA ALA A 131 6.71 7.79 -15.02
C ALA A 131 5.96 9.06 -15.46
N ASP A 132 5.02 9.53 -14.63
CA ASP A 132 4.32 10.79 -14.85
C ASP A 132 5.32 11.95 -14.97
N ASP A 133 5.11 12.81 -15.97
CA ASP A 133 6.09 13.85 -16.32
C ASP A 133 6.19 14.93 -15.24
N LYS A 134 5.09 15.21 -14.51
CA LYS A 134 5.11 16.19 -13.40
C LYS A 134 5.85 15.62 -12.19
N VAL A 135 5.62 14.35 -11.86
CA VAL A 135 6.36 13.66 -10.78
C VAL A 135 7.84 13.59 -11.10
N ASN A 136 8.21 13.20 -12.32
CA ASN A 136 9.62 13.12 -12.73
C ASN A 136 10.30 14.50 -12.68
N ALA A 137 9.64 15.57 -13.16
CA ALA A 137 10.17 16.91 -13.06
C ALA A 137 10.40 17.34 -11.60
N ALA A 138 9.44 17.06 -10.70
CA ALA A 138 9.58 17.37 -9.28
C ALA A 138 10.74 16.59 -8.62
N LEU A 139 10.92 15.32 -8.99
CA LEU A 139 12.05 14.51 -8.52
C LEU A 139 13.39 15.08 -9.00
N ILE A 140 13.51 15.44 -10.28
CA ILE A 140 14.74 16.02 -10.85
C ILE A 140 15.13 17.31 -10.10
N GLU A 141 14.15 18.18 -9.79
CA GLU A 141 14.44 19.38 -8.99
C GLU A 141 14.85 19.07 -7.55
N ALA A 142 14.25 18.04 -6.92
CA ALA A 142 14.66 17.60 -5.59
C ALA A 142 16.08 17.03 -5.59
N LEU A 143 16.46 16.25 -6.62
CA LEU A 143 17.81 15.66 -6.76
C LEU A 143 18.92 16.72 -6.74
N LYS A 144 18.68 17.90 -7.30
CA LYS A 144 19.66 19.02 -7.29
C LYS A 144 20.02 19.48 -5.88
N LYS A 145 19.17 19.24 -4.89
CA LYS A 145 19.40 19.63 -3.49
C LYS A 145 20.01 18.51 -2.65
N GLY A 146 20.15 17.30 -3.22
CA GLY A 146 20.52 16.08 -2.49
C GLY A 146 19.31 15.22 -2.11
N THR A 147 19.53 13.93 -1.90
CA THR A 147 18.47 12.92 -1.71
C THR A 147 18.19 12.54 -0.26
N SER A 148 19.10 12.87 0.67
CA SER A 148 18.96 12.56 2.08
C SER A 148 19.73 13.58 2.91
N PHE A 149 19.09 14.10 3.96
CA PHE A 149 19.66 15.15 4.81
C PHE A 149 20.03 14.67 6.22
N GLY A 150 19.45 13.55 6.68
CA GLY A 150 19.58 13.13 8.08
C GLY A 150 19.00 14.14 9.10
N ALA A 151 18.25 15.12 8.62
CA ALA A 151 17.68 16.23 9.38
C ALA A 151 16.32 16.63 8.77
N PRO A 152 15.44 17.32 9.53
CA PRO A 152 14.14 17.74 9.04
C PRO A 152 14.20 18.66 7.81
N CYS A 153 13.21 18.56 6.93
CA CYS A 153 13.05 19.40 5.75
C CYS A 153 11.60 19.88 5.59
N PHE A 154 11.42 21.02 4.92
CA PHE A 154 10.10 21.63 4.74
C PHE A 154 9.11 20.73 3.97
N ALA A 155 9.61 19.87 3.08
CA ALA A 155 8.77 18.94 2.31
C ALA A 155 8.03 17.93 3.21
N GLU A 156 8.62 17.55 4.36
CA GLU A 156 7.96 16.67 5.33
C GLU A 156 6.72 17.33 5.93
N ASN A 157 6.78 18.63 6.23
CA ASN A 157 5.64 19.39 6.75
C ASN A 157 4.51 19.47 5.72
N VAL A 158 4.84 19.82 4.47
CA VAL A 158 3.87 19.91 3.37
C VAL A 158 3.16 18.57 3.18
N LEU A 159 3.92 17.46 3.15
CA LEU A 159 3.33 16.13 3.01
C LEU A 159 2.45 15.75 4.21
N ALA A 160 2.88 16.08 5.44
CA ALA A 160 2.11 15.81 6.65
C ALA A 160 0.75 16.53 6.62
N GLU A 161 0.73 17.82 6.28
CA GLU A 161 -0.49 18.61 6.16
C GLU A 161 -1.44 18.04 5.10
N MET A 162 -0.90 17.64 3.95
CA MET A 162 -1.68 17.01 2.87
C MET A 162 -2.33 15.70 3.32
N VAL A 163 -1.59 14.84 4.03
CA VAL A 163 -2.10 13.55 4.54
C VAL A 163 -3.18 13.76 5.59
N ILE A 164 -2.94 14.62 6.58
CA ILE A 164 -3.90 14.97 7.64
C ILE A 164 -5.20 15.52 7.03
N LYS A 165 -5.08 16.40 6.03
CA LYS A 165 -6.24 16.95 5.32
C LYS A 165 -7.01 15.90 4.51
N ALA A 166 -6.30 14.92 3.92
CA ALA A 166 -6.91 13.91 3.06
C ALA A 166 -7.63 12.80 3.84
N VAL A 167 -7.15 12.46 5.04
CA VAL A 167 -7.67 11.34 5.84
C VAL A 167 -8.14 11.84 7.22
N PRO A 168 -9.46 12.03 7.43
CA PRO A 168 -9.98 12.71 8.63
C PRO A 168 -9.63 12.09 9.98
N SER A 169 -9.28 10.80 10.03
CA SER A 169 -8.88 10.11 11.27
C SER A 169 -7.43 10.38 11.68
N ILE A 170 -6.63 11.01 10.82
CA ILE A 170 -5.21 11.28 11.09
C ILE A 170 -5.06 12.71 11.60
N GLU A 171 -4.90 12.85 12.92
CA GLU A 171 -4.59 14.16 13.54
C GLU A 171 -3.09 14.46 13.56
N MET A 172 -2.25 13.42 13.59
CA MET A 172 -0.80 13.51 13.56
C MET A 172 -0.21 12.26 12.88
N VAL A 173 0.86 12.47 12.12
CA VAL A 173 1.43 11.46 11.23
C VAL A 173 2.94 11.32 11.43
N ARG A 174 3.43 10.07 11.36
CA ARG A 174 4.86 9.74 11.30
C ARG A 174 5.16 8.98 10.01
N PHE A 175 6.06 9.50 9.19
CA PHE A 175 6.51 8.81 7.99
C PHE A 175 7.58 7.77 8.30
N VAL A 176 7.53 6.66 7.56
CA VAL A 176 8.50 5.55 7.59
C VAL A 176 8.72 5.01 6.17
N ASN A 177 9.67 4.09 6.01
CA ASN A 177 10.17 3.69 4.69
C ASN A 177 9.35 2.55 4.07
N SER A 178 8.56 1.80 4.86
CA SER A 178 7.74 0.70 4.35
C SER A 178 6.42 0.50 5.09
N GLY A 179 5.47 -0.18 4.45
CA GLY A 179 4.20 -0.59 5.08
C GLY A 179 4.41 -1.50 6.29
N THR A 180 5.43 -2.37 6.25
CA THR A 180 5.82 -3.22 7.38
C THR A 180 6.23 -2.36 8.59
N GLU A 181 7.10 -1.37 8.40
CA GLU A 181 7.51 -0.46 9.48
C GLU A 181 6.33 0.34 10.02
N ALA A 182 5.39 0.75 9.16
CA ALA A 182 4.21 1.48 9.60
C ALA A 182 3.32 0.61 10.50
N CYS A 183 3.08 -0.64 10.10
CA CYS A 183 2.30 -1.58 10.89
C CYS A 183 3.01 -1.95 12.20
N MET A 184 4.34 -2.08 12.19
CA MET A 184 5.15 -2.28 13.42
C MET A 184 5.02 -1.09 14.38
N GLY A 185 5.14 0.14 13.86
CA GLY A 185 5.00 1.36 14.64
C GLY A 185 3.61 1.49 15.24
N MET A 186 2.57 1.29 14.42
CA MET A 186 1.16 1.32 14.85
C MET A 186 0.92 0.30 15.98
N LEU A 187 1.38 -0.94 15.79
CA LEU A 187 1.19 -1.99 16.78
C LEU A 187 1.84 -1.62 18.12
N ARG A 188 3.05 -1.06 18.10
CA ARG A 188 3.76 -0.63 19.31
C ARG A 188 3.02 0.50 20.01
N VAL A 189 2.55 1.50 19.26
CA VAL A 189 1.76 2.62 19.78
C VAL A 189 0.45 2.13 20.41
N ALA A 190 -0.29 1.24 19.73
CA ALA A 190 -1.54 0.69 20.23
C ALA A 190 -1.33 -0.05 21.57
N ARG A 191 -0.32 -0.92 21.66
CA ARG A 191 0.01 -1.65 22.89
C ARG A 191 0.41 -0.71 24.03
N ALA A 192 1.21 0.31 23.74
CA ALA A 192 1.64 1.30 24.72
C ALA A 192 0.46 2.13 25.24
N PHE A 193 -0.45 2.53 24.35
CA PHE A 193 -1.63 3.32 24.70
C PHE A 193 -2.65 2.53 25.53
N THR A 194 -2.94 1.28 25.15
CA THR A 194 -3.97 0.48 25.84
C THR A 194 -3.44 -0.36 27.00
N CYS A 195 -2.11 -0.49 27.14
CA CYS A 195 -1.45 -1.42 28.05
C CYS A 195 -1.91 -2.88 27.88
N ARG A 196 -2.24 -3.30 26.65
CA ARG A 196 -2.72 -4.66 26.32
C ARG A 196 -1.74 -5.34 25.38
N GLY A 197 -1.42 -6.61 25.65
CA GLY A 197 -0.45 -7.36 24.83
C GLY A 197 -1.05 -8.03 23.59
N LYS A 198 -2.34 -8.37 23.62
CA LYS A 198 -3.02 -9.14 22.57
C LYS A 198 -3.45 -8.26 21.40
N ILE A 199 -3.50 -8.85 20.21
CA ILE A 199 -3.95 -8.22 18.96
C ILE A 199 -4.89 -9.17 18.23
N ILE A 200 -5.77 -8.61 17.40
CA ILE A 200 -6.63 -9.36 16.49
C ILE A 200 -6.17 -9.05 15.06
N LYS A 201 -5.92 -10.08 14.26
CA LYS A 201 -5.76 -9.99 12.80
C LYS A 201 -6.73 -10.94 12.11
N PHE A 202 -7.09 -10.62 10.89
CA PHE A 202 -7.95 -11.47 10.08
C PHE A 202 -7.11 -12.34 9.13
N GLU A 203 -7.57 -13.55 8.87
CA GLU A 203 -6.98 -14.42 7.85
C GLU A 203 -7.07 -13.75 6.46
N GLY A 204 -6.05 -13.94 5.62
CA GLY A 204 -5.94 -13.29 4.32
C GLY A 204 -5.46 -11.83 4.35
N CYS A 205 -5.49 -11.15 5.51
CA CYS A 205 -4.91 -9.81 5.64
C CYS A 205 -3.38 -9.86 5.77
N TYR A 206 -2.70 -8.96 5.06
CA TYR A 206 -1.25 -8.81 5.09
C TYR A 206 -0.86 -7.44 5.66
N HIS A 207 -0.01 -7.43 6.70
CA HIS A 207 0.45 -6.22 7.39
C HIS A 207 1.99 -6.16 7.47
N GLY A 208 2.66 -6.71 6.46
CA GLY A 208 4.11 -6.88 6.47
C GLY A 208 4.55 -8.20 7.09
N HIS A 209 5.87 -8.38 7.18
CA HIS A 209 6.50 -9.62 7.62
C HIS A 209 7.14 -9.50 9.02
N ALA A 210 6.68 -8.57 9.85
CA ALA A 210 7.13 -8.51 11.24
C ALA A 210 6.58 -9.72 12.01
N ASP A 211 7.38 -10.29 12.92
CA ASP A 211 7.04 -11.52 13.65
C ASP A 211 5.61 -11.55 14.23
N PRO A 212 5.04 -10.44 14.77
CA PRO A 212 3.68 -10.49 15.31
C PRO A 212 2.58 -10.74 14.28
N PHE A 213 2.85 -10.55 12.99
CA PHE A 213 1.88 -10.70 11.90
C PHE A 213 1.93 -12.08 11.22
N LEU A 214 3.04 -12.80 11.39
CA LEU A 214 3.31 -14.09 10.76
C LEU A 214 2.82 -15.25 11.66
N VAL A 215 1.53 -15.21 11.98
CA VAL A 215 0.85 -16.21 12.81
C VAL A 215 -0.36 -16.79 12.09
N LYS A 216 -0.47 -18.12 12.16
CA LYS A 216 -1.48 -18.88 11.43
C LYS A 216 -2.86 -18.66 12.02
N ALA A 217 -3.84 -18.44 11.16
CA ALA A 217 -5.24 -18.66 11.49
C ALA A 217 -5.61 -20.10 11.09
N GLY A 218 -6.19 -20.87 12.02
CA GLY A 218 -6.60 -22.25 11.75
C GLY A 218 -7.38 -22.85 12.92
N SER A 219 -8.34 -23.72 12.59
CA SER A 219 -9.15 -24.46 13.57
C SER A 219 -8.25 -25.24 14.54
N GLY A 220 -8.15 -24.79 15.79
CA GLY A 220 -7.34 -25.40 16.85
C GLY A 220 -6.05 -24.65 17.23
N VAL A 221 -5.56 -23.72 16.40
CA VAL A 221 -4.33 -22.93 16.67
C VAL A 221 -4.59 -21.43 16.80
N ALA A 222 -5.83 -21.00 16.57
CA ALA A 222 -6.33 -19.62 16.69
C ALA A 222 -5.98 -18.93 18.01
N ASN A 223 -5.91 -19.67 19.13
CA ASN A 223 -5.58 -19.15 20.45
C ASN A 223 -4.10 -19.31 20.84
N LEU A 224 -3.31 -20.01 20.00
CA LEU A 224 -1.95 -20.42 20.34
C LEU A 224 -0.87 -19.54 19.70
N GLY A 225 -1.21 -18.75 18.67
CA GLY A 225 -0.25 -17.81 18.10
C GLY A 225 0.94 -18.45 17.43
N LEU A 226 0.75 -19.65 16.88
CA LEU A 226 1.85 -20.41 16.30
C LEU A 226 2.40 -19.70 15.06
N PRO A 227 3.73 -19.68 14.88
CA PRO A 227 4.36 -19.02 13.74
C PRO A 227 3.96 -19.71 12.43
N ASP A 228 3.82 -18.90 11.36
CA ASP A 228 3.52 -19.36 10.00
C ASP A 228 4.74 -19.91 9.24
N PHE A 229 5.93 -19.82 9.84
CA PHE A 229 7.20 -20.28 9.27
C PHE A 229 8.04 -21.02 10.33
N SER A 230 9.00 -21.82 9.89
CA SER A 230 9.91 -22.56 10.77
C SER A 230 11.26 -21.86 10.86
N TRP A 231 11.59 -21.30 12.03
CA TRP A 231 12.99 -21.26 12.48
C TRP A 231 13.24 -22.54 13.27
N GLY A 232 14.47 -23.04 13.33
CA GLY A 232 14.85 -24.15 14.22
C GLY A 232 14.44 -23.94 15.70
N PRO A 233 14.81 -24.85 16.61
CA PRO A 233 14.09 -25.11 17.86
C PRO A 233 13.72 -23.86 18.69
N GLN A 234 12.44 -23.82 19.10
CA GLN A 234 11.58 -22.90 19.88
C GLN A 234 12.15 -21.90 20.94
N SER A 235 13.46 -21.66 21.05
CA SER A 235 14.03 -21.00 22.26
C SER A 235 14.08 -19.47 22.25
N CYS A 236 13.58 -18.79 21.23
CA CYS A 236 13.59 -17.32 21.16
C CYS A 236 12.20 -16.74 20.82
N HIS A 237 11.22 -16.99 21.69
CA HIS A 237 9.89 -16.40 21.56
C HIS A 237 9.56 -15.47 22.74
N ILE A 238 9.34 -14.19 22.43
CA ILE A 238 8.48 -13.33 23.26
C ILE A 238 7.08 -13.95 23.17
N ARG A 239 6.55 -14.47 24.29
CA ARG A 239 5.20 -15.05 24.34
C ARG A 239 4.17 -13.96 24.02
N ASN A 240 3.74 -13.88 22.78
CA ASN A 240 2.55 -13.14 22.41
C ASN A 240 1.37 -14.11 22.43
N SER A 241 0.43 -13.91 23.36
CA SER A 241 -0.84 -14.63 23.35
C SER A 241 -1.78 -13.96 22.36
N TYR A 242 -2.10 -14.61 21.25
CA TYR A 242 -3.03 -14.12 20.25
C TYR A 242 -4.42 -14.75 20.47
N SER A 243 -5.48 -14.04 20.14
CA SER A 243 -6.84 -14.54 20.14
C SER A 243 -7.52 -13.96 18.91
N THR A 244 -8.06 -14.82 18.06
CA THR A 244 -8.98 -14.43 16.99
C THR A 244 -10.41 -14.73 17.46
N LEU A 245 -11.31 -13.77 17.28
CA LEU A 245 -12.74 -13.96 17.50
C LEU A 245 -13.36 -14.53 16.22
N GLN A 246 -14.20 -15.56 16.38
CA GLN A 246 -15.06 -16.12 15.34
C GLN A 246 -16.22 -15.17 15.03
#